data_AF-A0A969AZN8-F1
#
_entry.id   AF-A0A969AZN8-F1
#
_cell.length_a   1.000
_cell.length_b   1.000
_cell.length_c   1.000
_cell.angle_alpha   90.00
_cell.angle_beta   90.00
_cell.angle_gamma   90.00
#
_symmetry.space_group_name_H-M   'P 1'
#
loop_
_entity.id
_entity.type
_entity.pdbx_description
1 polymer ?
#
loop_
_entity_poly.entity_id
_entity_poly.type
_entity_poly.pdbx_seq_one_letter_code
_entity_poly.pdbx_strand_id
1 'polypeptide(L)'
;MNAYLYLETWNKWGKLVSYGLAGIAVLILLFHFLSLLSNRDYKKRYDFINRHEINNLWYASVVLLFAIGIYINTLRPEGELVWVLVQIFVTIMMGLIVGVIISNILKFYYPFYVEKRLKKLRFTPRVSPKTGKAMKLLSEDEEDVYLDEGMQAEENVFSVDYDVWIDEETGYTKIEKYAGHLIALQCPECNYQTLKVVKEEILESPTEMEEGELMKFYKCDYCGYKERKAFRIAKLKSKGTETTVQ
;
A
#
# COMPACT_ATOMS: atom_id res chain seq x y z
N MET A 1 36.37 9.11 34.75
CA MET A 1 36.39 10.51 34.28
C MET A 1 35.06 10.76 33.58
N ASN A 2 34.15 11.51 34.17
CA ASN A 2 32.84 11.77 33.56
C ASN A 2 33.05 12.73 32.39
N ALA A 3 32.81 12.26 31.17
CA ALA A 3 32.87 13.10 29.98
C ALA A 3 31.61 13.97 29.93
N TYR A 4 31.78 15.28 30.16
CA TYR A 4 30.70 16.26 30.15
C TYR A 4 30.61 16.93 28.77
N LEU A 5 29.39 17.04 28.22
CA LEU A 5 29.14 17.60 26.89
C LEU A 5 28.35 18.90 26.99
N TYR A 6 28.87 19.94 26.34
CA TYR A 6 28.15 21.19 26.09
C TYR A 6 27.40 21.06 24.75
N LEU A 7 26.07 21.08 24.79
CA LEU A 7 25.23 20.69 23.65
C LEU A 7 24.61 21.88 22.90
N GLU A 8 25.03 23.12 23.19
CA GLU A 8 24.38 24.33 22.64
C GLU A 8 24.33 24.34 21.10
N THR A 9 25.46 24.09 20.43
CA THR A 9 25.53 24.01 18.96
C THR A 9 24.71 22.84 18.43
N TRP A 10 24.78 21.68 19.08
CA TRP A 10 24.02 20.49 18.70
C TRP A 10 22.51 20.73 18.81
N ASN A 11 22.07 21.37 19.89
CA ASN A 11 20.68 21.69 20.14
C ASN A 11 20.13 22.70 19.16
N LYS A 12 20.93 23.71 18.78
CA LYS A 12 20.55 24.68 17.75
C LYS A 12 20.26 23.99 16.40
N TRP A 13 21.19 23.16 15.93
CA TRP A 13 21.00 22.41 14.68
C TRP A 13 19.90 21.36 14.78
N GLY A 14 19.82 20.63 15.90
CA GLY A 14 18.77 19.65 16.15
C GLY A 14 17.37 20.26 16.11
N LYS A 15 17.18 21.46 16.68
CA LYS A 15 15.90 22.19 16.60
C LYS A 15 15.56 22.57 15.16
N LEU A 16 16.53 23.08 14.41
CA LEU A 16 16.33 23.43 12.99
C LEU A 16 15.93 22.19 12.16
N VAL A 17 16.63 21.06 12.36
CA VAL A 17 16.31 19.79 11.69
C VAL A 17 14.93 19.30 12.09
N SER A 18 14.59 19.34 13.38
CA SER A 18 13.27 18.94 13.88
C SER A 18 12.16 19.77 13.24
N TYR A 19 12.29 21.09 13.17
CA TYR A 19 11.30 21.95 12.52
C TYR A 19 11.20 21.67 11.01
N GLY A 20 12.32 21.42 10.34
CA GLY A 20 12.33 21.01 8.94
C GLY A 20 11.55 19.70 8.71
N LEU A 21 11.80 18.68 9.53
CA LEU A 21 11.09 17.39 9.46
C LEU A 21 9.60 17.55 9.79
N ALA A 22 9.25 18.32 10.81
CA ALA A 22 7.84 18.61 11.12
C ALA A 22 7.15 19.31 9.94
N GLY A 23 7.82 20.25 9.29
CA GLY A 23 7.35 20.88 8.06
C GLY A 23 7.13 19.88 6.92
N ILE A 24 8.05 18.94 6.71
CA ILE A 24 7.89 17.87 5.71
C ILE A 24 6.68 16.98 6.03
N ALA A 25 6.49 16.58 7.29
CA ALA A 25 5.32 15.80 7.69
C ALA A 25 4.00 16.53 7.38
N VAL A 26 3.95 17.85 7.65
CA VAL A 26 2.80 18.70 7.29
C VAL A 26 2.62 18.78 5.78
N LEU A 27 3.70 18.95 5.01
CA LEU A 27 3.62 19.00 3.54
C LEU A 27 3.08 17.69 2.93
N ILE A 28 3.45 16.53 3.48
CA ILE A 28 2.90 15.22 3.05
C ILE A 28 1.38 15.19 3.28
N LEU A 29 0.91 15.63 4.45
CA LEU A 29 -0.53 15.67 4.77
C LEU A 29 -1.28 16.69 3.92
N LEU A 30 -0.69 17.87 3.69
CA LEU A 30 -1.26 18.90 2.82
C LEU A 30 -1.38 18.40 1.39
N PHE A 31 -0.32 17.79 0.83
CA PHE A 31 -0.36 17.19 -0.50
C PHE A 31 -1.46 16.13 -0.61
N HIS A 32 -1.58 15.26 0.40
CA HIS A 32 -2.62 14.24 0.44
C HIS A 32 -4.03 14.87 0.44
N PHE A 33 -4.27 15.87 1.29
CA PHE A 33 -5.57 16.54 1.38
C PHE A 33 -5.91 17.33 0.11
N LEU A 34 -4.94 18.06 -0.45
CA LEU A 34 -5.10 18.77 -1.72
C LEU A 34 -5.41 17.82 -2.87
N SER A 35 -4.76 16.65 -2.91
CA SER A 35 -5.05 15.61 -3.91
C SER A 35 -6.47 15.08 -3.79
N LEU A 36 -7.00 14.93 -2.56
CA LEU A 36 -8.38 14.52 -2.34
C LEU A 36 -9.41 15.60 -2.74
N LEU A 37 -9.07 16.87 -2.58
CA LEU A 37 -9.92 18.01 -2.96
C LEU A 37 -9.90 18.27 -4.47
N SER A 38 -8.75 18.09 -5.10
CA SER A 38 -8.56 18.35 -6.53
C SER A 38 -9.32 17.36 -7.41
N ASN A 39 -9.37 16.09 -7.00
CA ASN A 39 -10.03 15.03 -7.77
C ASN A 39 -11.56 15.09 -7.62
N ARG A 40 -12.23 15.74 -8.57
CA ARG A 40 -13.70 15.79 -8.65
C ARG A 40 -14.33 14.49 -9.15
N ASP A 41 -13.59 13.72 -9.96
CA ASP A 41 -14.06 12.43 -10.46
C ASP A 41 -13.97 11.36 -9.36
N TYR A 42 -15.08 10.66 -9.11
CA TYR A 42 -15.15 9.68 -8.02
C TYR A 42 -14.17 8.51 -8.22
N LYS A 43 -13.92 8.07 -9.47
CA LYS A 43 -12.98 6.98 -9.75
C LYS A 43 -11.54 7.40 -9.48
N LYS A 44 -11.13 8.59 -9.94
CA LYS A 44 -9.79 9.13 -9.64
C LYS A 44 -9.57 9.26 -8.13
N ARG A 45 -10.59 9.72 -7.41
CA ARG A 45 -10.53 9.83 -5.94
C ARG A 45 -10.48 8.46 -5.26
N TYR A 46 -11.26 7.49 -5.75
CA TYR A 46 -11.23 6.09 -5.29
C TYR A 46 -9.81 5.51 -5.44
N ASP A 47 -9.21 5.64 -6.63
CA ASP A 47 -7.89 5.07 -6.93
C ASP A 47 -6.79 5.71 -6.08
N PHE A 48 -6.87 7.03 -5.89
CA PHE A 48 -5.94 7.74 -5.03
C PHE A 48 -6.00 7.24 -3.59
N ILE A 49 -7.21 7.13 -3.02
CA ILE A 49 -7.43 6.65 -1.65
C ILE A 49 -6.90 5.23 -1.50
N ASN A 50 -7.30 4.33 -2.40
CA ASN A 50 -6.93 2.91 -2.33
C ASN A 50 -5.42 2.68 -2.42
N ARG A 51 -4.71 3.47 -3.25
CA ARG A 51 -3.27 3.31 -3.48
C ARG A 51 -2.38 4.04 -2.47
N HIS A 52 -2.79 5.22 -2.01
CA HIS A 52 -1.87 6.15 -1.34
C HIS A 52 -2.28 6.54 0.09
N GLU A 53 -3.54 6.41 0.50
CA GLU A 53 -4.00 7.01 1.77
C GLU A 53 -3.26 6.46 2.98
N ILE A 54 -3.22 5.13 3.14
CA ILE A 54 -2.54 4.48 4.28
C ILE A 54 -1.04 4.79 4.27
N ASN A 55 -0.39 4.70 3.09
CA ASN A 55 1.04 4.93 2.97
C ASN A 55 1.43 6.38 3.27
N ASN A 56 0.67 7.37 2.77
CA ASN A 56 0.93 8.78 3.04
C ASN A 56 0.77 9.12 4.52
N LEU A 57 -0.26 8.57 5.18
CA LEU A 57 -0.46 8.73 6.63
C LEU A 57 0.68 8.09 7.43
N TRP A 58 1.17 6.92 6.99
CA TRP A 58 2.30 6.26 7.62
C TRP A 58 3.59 7.08 7.47
N TYR A 59 3.93 7.53 6.26
CA TYR A 59 5.14 8.33 6.01
C TYR A 59 5.12 9.65 6.81
N ALA A 60 3.99 10.36 6.82
CA ALA A 60 3.84 11.57 7.62
C ALA A 60 4.06 11.28 9.12
N SER A 61 3.49 10.18 9.62
CA SER A 61 3.64 9.77 11.02
C SER A 61 5.09 9.46 11.39
N VAL A 62 5.80 8.72 10.54
CA VAL A 62 7.22 8.37 10.77
C VAL A 62 8.09 9.61 10.79
N VAL A 63 7.94 10.51 9.81
CA VAL A 63 8.70 11.76 9.73
C VAL A 63 8.42 12.63 10.98
N LEU A 64 7.17 12.69 11.42
CA LEU A 64 6.79 13.42 12.63
C LEU A 64 7.40 12.82 13.90
N LEU A 65 7.46 11.48 14.02
CA LEU A 65 8.12 10.82 15.15
C LEU A 65 9.61 11.13 15.22
N PHE A 66 10.31 11.15 14.07
CA PHE A 66 11.70 11.61 14.01
C PHE A 66 11.84 13.08 14.42
N ALA A 67 10.95 13.96 13.94
CA ALA A 67 10.95 15.36 14.32
C ALA A 67 10.80 15.55 15.83
N ILE A 68 9.82 14.88 16.45
CA ILE A 68 9.56 14.92 17.89
C ILE A 68 10.73 14.33 18.67
N GLY A 69 11.25 13.17 18.24
CA GLY A 69 12.37 12.52 18.91
C GLY A 69 13.62 13.40 18.93
N ILE A 70 13.97 14.03 17.81
CA ILE A 70 15.08 14.98 17.75
C ILE A 70 14.81 16.17 18.66
N TYR A 71 13.60 16.77 18.59
CA TYR A 71 13.25 17.92 19.42
C TYR A 71 13.44 17.66 20.92
N ILE A 72 12.90 16.54 21.42
CA ILE A 72 13.00 16.14 22.83
C ILE A 72 14.47 16.01 23.26
N ASN A 73 15.34 15.49 22.40
CA ASN A 73 16.77 15.37 22.69
C ASN A 73 17.51 16.71 22.71
N THR A 74 16.92 17.80 22.18
CA THR A 74 17.53 19.14 22.21
C THR A 74 17.17 19.98 23.42
N LEU A 75 16.34 19.45 24.33
CA LEU A 75 15.84 20.19 25.49
C LEU A 75 16.86 20.30 26.63
N ARG A 76 17.89 19.46 26.66
CA ARG A 76 18.95 19.53 27.67
C ARG A 76 20.12 20.40 27.19
N PRO A 77 20.48 21.50 27.90
CA PRO A 77 21.57 22.37 27.49
C PRO A 77 22.95 21.72 27.61
N GLU A 78 23.12 20.84 28.58
CA GLU A 78 24.36 20.13 28.90
C GLU A 78 24.04 18.79 29.58
N GLY A 79 25.01 17.88 29.60
CA GLY A 79 24.84 16.58 30.25
C GLY A 79 26.07 15.69 30.17
N GLU A 80 26.14 14.74 31.09
CA GLU A 80 27.13 13.66 31.01
C GLU A 80 26.82 12.73 29.82
N LEU A 81 27.87 12.25 29.15
CA LEU A 81 27.76 11.38 27.97
C LEU A 81 26.81 10.19 28.20
N VAL A 82 26.91 9.51 29.35
CA VAL A 82 26.06 8.35 29.68
C VAL A 82 24.58 8.72 29.69
N TRP A 83 24.22 9.84 30.32
CA TRP A 83 22.83 10.29 30.39
C TRP A 83 22.27 10.75 29.04
N VAL A 84 23.11 11.33 28.18
CA VAL A 84 22.74 11.68 26.79
C VAL A 84 22.46 10.41 25.99
N LEU A 85 23.32 9.39 26.10
CA LEU A 85 23.12 8.10 25.42
C LEU A 85 21.85 7.39 25.90
N VAL A 86 21.59 7.37 27.21
CA VAL A 86 20.36 6.81 27.79
C VAL A 86 19.13 7.54 27.25
N GLN A 87 19.15 8.87 27.16
CA GLN A 87 18.03 9.64 26.64
C GLN A 87 17.75 9.35 25.17
N ILE A 88 18.80 9.27 24.33
CA ILE A 88 18.68 8.89 22.93
C ILE A 88 18.08 7.49 22.81
N PHE A 89 18.60 6.54 23.59
CA PHE A 89 18.10 5.17 23.62
C PHE A 89 16.60 5.11 24.00
N VAL A 90 16.21 5.76 25.09
CA VAL A 90 14.80 5.82 25.52
C VAL A 90 13.92 6.46 24.46
N THR A 91 14.39 7.54 23.82
CA THR A 91 13.63 8.20 22.76
C THR A 91 13.41 7.29 21.55
N ILE A 92 14.43 6.53 21.15
CA ILE A 92 14.33 5.56 20.06
C ILE A 92 13.34 4.46 20.44
N MET A 93 13.45 3.90 21.65
CA MET A 93 12.52 2.86 22.12
C MET A 93 11.07 3.33 22.13
N MET A 94 10.80 4.52 22.69
CA MET A 94 9.46 5.10 22.69
C MET A 94 8.97 5.40 21.27
N GLY A 95 9.82 5.91 20.40
CA GLY A 95 9.51 6.16 18.98
C GLY A 95 9.12 4.88 18.24
N LEU A 96 9.85 3.77 18.46
CA LEU A 96 9.53 2.47 17.87
C LEU A 96 8.19 1.93 18.39
N ILE A 97 7.94 2.01 19.71
CA ILE A 97 6.67 1.59 20.30
C ILE A 97 5.50 2.34 19.67
N VAL A 98 5.58 3.68 19.61
CA VAL A 98 4.53 4.51 19.00
C VAL A 98 4.41 4.21 17.50
N GLY A 99 5.53 4.04 16.80
CA GLY A 99 5.54 3.68 15.38
C GLY A 99 4.83 2.37 15.10
N VAL A 100 5.07 1.33 15.91
CA VAL A 100 4.37 0.03 15.79
C VAL A 100 2.88 0.18 16.08
N ILE A 101 2.50 0.95 17.11
CA ILE A 101 1.09 1.22 17.42
C ILE A 101 0.39 1.89 16.23
N ILE A 102 0.98 2.95 15.68
CA ILE A 102 0.43 3.66 14.51
C ILE A 102 0.34 2.72 13.30
N SER A 103 1.39 1.96 13.02
CA SER A 103 1.42 0.99 11.92
C SER A 103 0.30 -0.05 12.06
N ASN A 104 0.08 -0.58 13.26
CA ASN A 104 -0.99 -1.55 13.50
C ASN A 104 -2.38 -0.93 13.37
N ILE A 105 -2.58 0.29 13.86
CA ILE A 105 -3.84 1.03 13.68
C ILE A 105 -4.14 1.22 12.20
N LEU A 106 -3.15 1.72 11.43
CA LEU A 106 -3.30 1.98 9.99
C LEU A 106 -3.52 0.69 9.17
N LYS A 107 -2.91 -0.42 9.58
CA LYS A 107 -2.99 -1.70 8.86
C LYS A 107 -4.25 -2.51 9.17
N PHE A 108 -4.73 -2.48 10.42
CA PHE A 108 -5.80 -3.39 10.86
C PHE A 108 -7.13 -2.70 11.17
N TYR A 109 -7.12 -1.46 11.66
CA TYR A 109 -8.34 -0.77 12.09
C TYR A 109 -8.81 0.28 11.08
N TYR A 110 -7.88 1.03 10.51
CA TYR A 110 -8.17 2.07 9.54
C TYR A 110 -8.83 1.58 8.23
N PRO A 111 -8.50 0.39 7.68
CA PRO A 111 -9.08 -0.10 6.43
C PRO A 111 -10.61 -0.16 6.46
N PHE A 112 -11.22 -0.46 7.60
CA PHE A 112 -12.69 -0.46 7.73
C PHE A 112 -13.34 0.88 7.34
N TYR A 113 -12.74 1.99 7.74
CA TYR A 113 -13.23 3.33 7.40
C TYR A 113 -12.96 3.68 5.93
N VAL A 114 -11.81 3.24 5.41
CA VAL A 114 -11.42 3.41 4.02
C VAL A 114 -12.38 2.66 3.11
N GLU A 115 -12.66 1.38 3.37
CA GLU A 115 -13.58 0.55 2.61
C GLU A 115 -14.99 1.15 2.55
N LYS A 116 -15.52 1.65 3.68
CA LYS A 116 -16.82 2.32 3.69
C LYS A 116 -16.84 3.56 2.78
N ARG A 117 -15.76 4.35 2.79
CA ARG A 117 -15.61 5.51 1.90
C ARG A 117 -15.46 5.10 0.43
N LEU A 118 -14.68 4.06 0.15
CA LEU A 118 -14.46 3.52 -1.19
C LEU A 118 -15.75 2.98 -1.79
N LYS A 119 -16.54 2.20 -1.03
CA LYS A 119 -17.87 1.73 -1.45
C LYS A 119 -18.80 2.88 -1.77
N LYS A 120 -18.83 3.92 -0.91
CA LYS A 120 -19.61 5.12 -1.18
C LYS A 120 -19.18 5.79 -2.49
N LEU A 121 -17.87 5.93 -2.73
CA LEU A 121 -17.35 6.54 -3.97
C LEU A 121 -17.68 5.71 -5.21
N ARG A 122 -17.53 4.38 -5.14
CA ARG A 122 -17.81 3.44 -6.23
C ARG A 122 -19.27 3.55 -6.70
N PHE A 123 -20.21 3.39 -5.75
CA PHE A 123 -21.65 3.32 -6.04
C PHE A 123 -22.38 4.68 -6.04
N THR A 124 -21.66 5.81 -5.95
CA THR A 124 -22.31 7.12 -6.14
C THR A 124 -22.60 7.32 -7.64
N PRO A 125 -23.85 7.66 -8.02
CA PRO A 125 -24.21 7.87 -9.42
C PRO A 125 -23.30 8.85 -10.15
N ARG A 126 -22.91 8.47 -11.37
CA ARG A 126 -22.11 9.33 -12.25
C ARG A 126 -23.01 10.31 -12.98
N VAL A 127 -22.43 11.43 -13.39
CA VAL A 127 -23.15 12.46 -14.13
C VAL A 127 -22.77 12.33 -15.59
N SER A 128 -23.77 12.17 -16.45
CA SER A 128 -23.56 12.10 -17.89
C SER A 128 -23.01 13.43 -18.42
N PRO A 129 -21.92 13.42 -19.21
CA PRO A 129 -21.42 14.63 -19.87
C PRO A 129 -22.34 15.11 -20.99
N LYS A 130 -23.31 14.27 -21.44
CA LYS A 130 -24.24 14.60 -22.53
C LYS A 130 -25.50 15.29 -22.02
N THR A 131 -26.07 14.77 -20.93
CA THR A 131 -27.37 15.25 -20.39
C THR A 131 -27.24 15.98 -19.06
N GLY A 132 -26.14 15.80 -18.33
CA GLY A 132 -25.99 16.29 -16.96
C GLY A 132 -26.83 15.53 -15.94
N LYS A 133 -27.52 14.45 -16.34
CA LYS A 133 -28.34 13.62 -15.45
C LYS A 133 -27.52 12.52 -14.78
N ALA A 134 -28.08 11.97 -13.70
CA ALA A 134 -27.51 10.81 -13.02
C ALA A 134 -27.62 9.58 -13.93
N MET A 135 -26.51 8.85 -14.05
CA MET A 135 -26.40 7.61 -14.83
C MET A 135 -26.88 6.42 -13.98
N LYS A 136 -27.46 5.41 -14.63
CA LYS A 136 -27.79 4.11 -14.02
C LYS A 136 -26.53 3.24 -13.98
N LEU A 137 -26.29 2.57 -12.87
CA LEU A 137 -25.32 1.47 -12.79
C LEU A 137 -26.01 0.21 -13.27
N LEU A 138 -25.42 -0.47 -14.24
CA LEU A 138 -25.91 -1.76 -14.73
C LEU A 138 -25.63 -2.87 -13.72
N SER A 139 -26.45 -3.92 -13.71
CA SER A 139 -26.09 -5.17 -13.04
C SER A 139 -25.08 -5.97 -13.86
N GLU A 140 -24.40 -6.93 -13.24
CA GLU A 140 -23.46 -7.87 -13.89
C GLU A 140 -24.03 -8.46 -15.19
N ASP A 141 -25.27 -8.98 -15.16
CA ASP A 141 -25.89 -9.56 -16.37
C ASP A 141 -26.23 -8.52 -17.45
N GLU A 142 -26.45 -7.26 -17.07
CA GLU A 142 -26.78 -6.17 -18.00
C GLU A 142 -25.52 -5.59 -18.66
N GLU A 143 -24.37 -5.69 -17.99
CA GLU A 143 -23.15 -5.01 -18.40
C GLU A 143 -22.29 -5.79 -19.40
N ASP A 144 -22.40 -7.13 -19.42
CA ASP A 144 -21.70 -8.03 -20.36
C ASP A 144 -21.78 -7.56 -21.82
N VAL A 145 -22.93 -7.00 -22.23
CA VAL A 145 -23.17 -6.50 -23.60
C VAL A 145 -22.25 -5.32 -23.97
N TYR A 146 -21.74 -4.61 -22.95
CA TYR A 146 -20.86 -3.46 -23.09
C TYR A 146 -19.39 -3.78 -22.86
N LEU A 147 -19.09 -4.97 -22.32
CA LEU A 147 -17.74 -5.46 -22.07
C LEU A 147 -17.23 -6.26 -23.26
N ASP A 148 -15.95 -6.08 -23.60
CA ASP A 148 -15.31 -6.95 -24.60
C ASP A 148 -14.99 -8.34 -24.00
N GLU A 149 -14.71 -9.32 -24.86
CA GLU A 149 -14.44 -10.70 -24.42
C GLU A 149 -13.25 -10.80 -23.44
N GLY A 150 -12.27 -9.91 -23.54
CA GLY A 150 -11.12 -9.90 -22.64
C GLY A 150 -11.45 -9.29 -21.27
N MET A 151 -12.30 -8.27 -21.22
CA MET A 151 -12.84 -7.71 -19.98
C MET A 151 -13.67 -8.76 -19.24
N GLN A 152 -14.58 -9.44 -19.96
CA GLN A 152 -15.34 -10.57 -19.41
C GLN A 152 -14.41 -11.69 -18.94
N ALA A 153 -13.32 -11.98 -19.66
CA ALA A 153 -12.33 -12.96 -19.20
C ALA A 153 -11.63 -12.54 -17.91
N GLU A 154 -11.34 -11.24 -17.70
CA GLU A 154 -10.78 -10.74 -16.45
C GLU A 154 -11.74 -10.89 -15.26
N GLU A 155 -13.05 -10.70 -15.48
CA GLU A 155 -14.12 -10.90 -14.48
C GLU A 155 -14.33 -12.38 -14.17
N ASN A 156 -14.33 -13.24 -15.19
CA ASN A 156 -14.45 -14.69 -15.04
C ASN A 156 -13.34 -15.30 -14.19
N VAL A 157 -12.14 -14.70 -14.19
CA VAL A 157 -11.03 -15.09 -13.31
C VAL A 157 -10.93 -14.24 -12.04
N PHE A 158 -11.92 -13.39 -11.79
CA PHE A 158 -12.04 -12.51 -10.63
C PHE A 158 -10.85 -11.59 -10.39
N SER A 159 -10.13 -11.25 -11.46
CA SER A 159 -8.93 -10.40 -11.41
C SER A 159 -9.27 -8.91 -11.42
N VAL A 160 -10.36 -8.59 -12.12
CA VAL A 160 -10.88 -7.25 -12.36
C VAL A 160 -12.39 -7.33 -12.22
N ASP A 161 -12.96 -6.21 -11.84
CA ASP A 161 -14.38 -6.02 -11.63
C ASP A 161 -14.73 -4.70 -12.33
N TYR A 162 -15.55 -4.74 -13.39
CA TYR A 162 -15.95 -3.57 -14.15
C TYR A 162 -17.30 -3.06 -13.66
N ASP A 163 -17.43 -1.74 -13.52
CA ASP A 163 -18.74 -1.10 -13.37
C ASP A 163 -19.08 -0.40 -14.69
N VAL A 164 -20.22 -0.74 -15.30
CA VAL A 164 -20.76 0.01 -16.44
C VAL A 164 -21.87 0.97 -16.00
N TRP A 165 -21.59 2.27 -16.17
CA TRP A 165 -22.60 3.32 -16.01
C TRP A 165 -23.18 3.70 -17.36
N ILE A 166 -24.52 3.80 -17.45
CA ILE A 166 -25.21 4.23 -18.67
C ILE A 166 -26.13 5.42 -18.44
N ASP A 167 -26.14 6.34 -19.41
CA ASP A 167 -27.17 7.36 -19.56
C ASP A 167 -28.30 6.80 -20.43
N GLU A 168 -29.44 6.48 -19.82
CA GLU A 168 -30.58 5.84 -20.51
C GLU A 168 -31.20 6.69 -21.62
N GLU A 169 -30.98 8.01 -21.62
CA GLU A 169 -31.52 8.90 -22.67
C GLU A 169 -30.65 8.96 -23.92
N THR A 170 -29.32 8.87 -23.74
CA THR A 170 -28.37 9.08 -24.85
C THR A 170 -27.57 7.83 -25.22
N GLY A 171 -27.62 6.78 -24.38
CA GLY A 171 -26.78 5.60 -24.51
C GLY A 171 -25.30 5.86 -24.20
N TYR A 172 -24.94 7.02 -23.63
CA TYR A 172 -23.56 7.29 -23.23
C TYR A 172 -23.17 6.33 -22.11
N THR A 173 -22.08 5.58 -22.31
CA THR A 173 -21.55 4.64 -21.33
C THR A 173 -20.24 5.14 -20.73
N LYS A 174 -20.02 4.80 -19.46
CA LYS A 174 -18.75 5.01 -18.76
C LYS A 174 -18.39 3.72 -18.03
N ILE A 175 -17.36 3.05 -18.53
CA ILE A 175 -16.82 1.81 -17.96
C ILE A 175 -15.70 2.17 -16.97
N GLU A 176 -15.76 1.63 -15.75
CA GLU A 176 -14.76 1.88 -14.71
C GLU A 176 -14.17 0.57 -14.17
N LYS A 177 -12.84 0.49 -14.14
CA LYS A 177 -12.09 -0.71 -13.76
C LYS A 177 -11.73 -0.74 -12.27
N TYR A 178 -12.13 -1.77 -11.54
CA TYR A 178 -11.77 -2.03 -10.13
C TYR A 178 -10.93 -3.30 -9.98
N ALA A 179 -10.16 -3.39 -8.89
CA ALA A 179 -9.39 -4.59 -8.60
C ALA A 179 -10.33 -5.69 -8.09
N GLY A 180 -10.24 -6.88 -8.69
CA GLY A 180 -10.96 -8.06 -8.22
C GLY A 180 -10.35 -8.65 -6.96
N HIS A 181 -10.91 -9.78 -6.50
CA HIS A 181 -10.46 -10.45 -5.28
C HIS A 181 -9.33 -11.46 -5.52
N LEU A 182 -9.12 -11.88 -6.77
CA LEU A 182 -7.97 -12.72 -7.16
C LEU A 182 -6.89 -11.85 -7.81
N ILE A 183 -5.64 -12.23 -7.57
CA ILE A 183 -4.49 -11.54 -8.16
C ILE A 183 -4.07 -12.32 -9.40
N ALA A 184 -4.22 -11.71 -10.57
CA ALA A 184 -3.68 -12.20 -11.83
C ALA A 184 -2.77 -11.14 -12.46
N LEU A 185 -1.76 -11.61 -13.19
CA LEU A 185 -0.79 -10.73 -13.83
C LEU A 185 -1.33 -10.26 -15.19
N GLN A 186 -0.88 -9.09 -15.62
CA GLN A 186 -1.13 -8.63 -16.99
C GLN A 186 -0.39 -9.54 -17.98
N CYS A 187 -1.14 -10.09 -18.94
CA CYS A 187 -0.58 -10.89 -20.02
C CYS A 187 0.24 -9.98 -20.98
N PRO A 188 1.49 -10.32 -21.31
CA PRO A 188 2.31 -9.53 -22.22
C PRO A 188 1.83 -9.59 -23.68
N GLU A 189 1.00 -10.59 -24.04
CA GLU A 189 0.47 -10.77 -25.39
C GLU A 189 -0.85 -10.03 -25.61
N CYS A 190 -1.81 -10.17 -24.71
CA CYS A 190 -3.16 -9.60 -24.87
C CYS A 190 -3.48 -8.43 -23.94
N ASN A 191 -2.61 -8.06 -23.01
CA ASN A 191 -2.76 -6.97 -22.03
C ASN A 191 -3.90 -7.09 -21.00
N TYR A 192 -4.67 -8.18 -21.02
CA TYR A 192 -5.65 -8.48 -19.96
C TYR A 192 -4.97 -9.14 -18.75
N GLN A 193 -5.51 -8.89 -17.55
CA GLN A 193 -5.05 -9.44 -16.27
C GLN A 193 -5.56 -10.87 -16.05
N THR A 194 -5.29 -11.76 -16.99
CA THR A 194 -5.75 -13.17 -16.94
C THR A 194 -4.60 -14.17 -16.84
N LEU A 195 -3.37 -13.70 -16.65
CA LEU A 195 -2.17 -14.55 -16.54
C LEU A 195 -2.00 -15.06 -15.09
N LYS A 196 -2.25 -16.35 -14.88
CA LYS A 196 -2.19 -16.99 -13.56
C LYS A 196 -1.20 -18.15 -13.52
N VAL A 197 -0.74 -18.49 -12.31
CA VAL A 197 0.08 -19.68 -12.09
C VAL A 197 -0.79 -20.92 -12.22
N VAL A 198 -0.44 -21.81 -13.15
CA VAL A 198 -1.15 -23.08 -13.38
C VAL A 198 -0.41 -24.30 -12.85
N LYS A 199 0.91 -24.21 -12.72
CA LYS A 199 1.75 -25.28 -12.18
C LYS A 199 2.96 -24.65 -11.49
N GLU A 200 3.37 -25.24 -10.39
CA GLU A 200 4.67 -24.98 -9.77
C GLU A 200 5.47 -26.29 -9.72
N GLU A 201 6.77 -26.21 -9.95
CA GLU A 201 7.67 -27.35 -9.99
C GLU A 201 8.99 -26.99 -9.31
N ILE A 202 9.38 -27.77 -8.30
CA ILE A 202 10.68 -27.60 -7.64
C ILE A 202 11.73 -28.23 -8.56
N LEU A 203 12.63 -27.42 -9.10
CA LEU A 203 13.76 -27.87 -9.91
C LEU A 203 14.90 -28.36 -9.02
N GLU A 204 15.19 -27.59 -7.97
CA GLU A 204 16.22 -27.89 -6.98
C GLU A 204 15.62 -27.75 -5.58
N SER A 205 15.65 -28.83 -4.80
CA SER A 205 15.15 -28.79 -3.42
C SER A 205 16.08 -27.97 -2.54
N PRO A 206 15.57 -27.03 -1.72
CA PRO A 206 16.40 -26.26 -0.81
C PRO A 206 17.02 -27.18 0.26
N THR A 207 18.27 -26.90 0.62
CA THR A 207 18.96 -27.54 1.75
C THR A 207 19.14 -26.53 2.89
N GLU A 208 19.74 -26.94 4.01
CA GLU A 208 20.11 -26.00 5.08
C GLU A 208 21.22 -25.04 4.64
N MET A 209 22.04 -25.45 3.66
CA MET A 209 23.22 -24.70 3.20
C MET A 209 23.00 -23.98 1.88
N GLU A 210 22.07 -24.44 1.05
CA GLU A 210 21.85 -23.97 -0.32
C GLU A 210 20.38 -23.65 -0.56
N GLU A 211 20.15 -22.58 -1.31
CA GLU A 211 18.81 -22.20 -1.75
C GLU A 211 18.30 -23.18 -2.79
N GLY A 212 16.99 -23.41 -2.82
CA GLY A 212 16.34 -24.19 -3.86
C GLY A 212 15.98 -23.34 -5.07
N GLU A 213 15.44 -23.99 -6.09
CA GLU A 213 14.91 -23.34 -7.29
C GLU A 213 13.50 -23.87 -7.60
N LEU A 214 12.55 -22.95 -7.76
CA LEU A 214 11.15 -23.19 -8.11
C LEU A 214 10.87 -22.63 -9.49
N MET A 215 10.33 -23.44 -10.38
CA MET A 215 9.77 -22.99 -11.65
C MET A 215 8.26 -22.79 -11.50
N LYS A 216 7.77 -21.58 -11.75
CA LYS A 216 6.33 -21.31 -11.89
C LYS A 216 5.96 -21.26 -13.36
N PHE A 217 4.93 -21.98 -13.74
CA PHE A 217 4.34 -21.96 -15.07
C PHE A 217 3.07 -21.12 -15.03
N TYR A 218 3.02 -20.12 -15.89
CA TYR A 218 1.89 -19.23 -16.04
C TYR A 218 1.15 -19.55 -17.33
N LYS A 219 -0.17 -19.37 -17.28
CA LYS A 219 -1.04 -19.43 -18.46
C LYS A 219 -2.04 -18.29 -18.40
N CYS A 220 -2.21 -17.60 -19.52
CA CYS A 220 -3.28 -16.65 -19.74
C CYS A 220 -4.56 -17.42 -20.03
N ASP A 221 -5.61 -17.18 -19.25
CA ASP A 221 -6.90 -17.84 -19.45
C ASP A 221 -7.63 -17.33 -20.70
N TYR A 222 -7.37 -16.09 -21.12
CA TYR A 222 -8.00 -15.51 -22.31
C TYR A 222 -7.32 -15.96 -23.61
N CYS A 223 -6.09 -15.50 -23.88
CA CYS A 223 -5.42 -15.80 -25.16
C CYS A 223 -4.62 -17.12 -25.17
N GLY A 224 -4.48 -17.80 -24.02
CA GLY A 224 -3.72 -19.04 -23.92
C GLY A 224 -2.21 -18.88 -23.86
N TYR A 225 -1.67 -17.66 -23.85
CA TYR A 225 -0.25 -17.36 -23.66
C TYR A 225 0.34 -18.15 -22.49
N LYS A 226 1.57 -18.65 -22.64
CA LYS A 226 2.28 -19.39 -21.59
C LYS A 226 3.65 -18.79 -21.37
N GLU A 227 4.01 -18.60 -20.11
CA GLU A 227 5.38 -18.27 -19.72
C GLU A 227 5.80 -19.09 -18.51
N ARG A 228 7.10 -19.14 -18.24
CA ARG A 228 7.64 -19.76 -17.04
C ARG A 228 8.72 -18.88 -16.44
N LYS A 229 8.75 -18.76 -15.12
CA LYS A 229 9.73 -17.95 -14.39
C LYS A 229 10.31 -18.77 -13.24
N ALA A 230 11.64 -18.76 -13.15
CA ALA A 230 12.37 -19.36 -12.05
C ALA A 230 12.42 -18.41 -10.85
N PHE A 231 12.28 -18.97 -9.65
CA PHE A 231 12.34 -18.27 -8.37
C PHE A 231 13.29 -19.03 -7.44
N ARG A 232 14.11 -18.29 -6.69
CA ARG A 232 14.93 -18.88 -5.63
C ARG A 232 14.08 -19.16 -4.40
N ILE A 233 14.23 -20.36 -3.84
CA ILE A 233 13.54 -20.79 -2.62
C ILE A 233 14.50 -20.66 -1.45
N ALA A 234 14.05 -20.06 -0.35
CA ALA A 234 14.86 -19.92 0.85
C ALA A 234 15.33 -21.28 1.40
N LYS A 235 16.53 -21.28 2.01
CA LYS A 235 17.12 -22.44 2.69
C LYS A 235 16.20 -22.99 3.77
N LEU A 236 16.32 -24.29 4.04
CA LEU A 236 15.61 -24.92 5.16
C LEU A 236 16.15 -24.37 6.49
N LYS A 237 15.25 -24.15 7.46
CA LYS A 237 15.67 -23.82 8.83
C LYS A 237 16.27 -25.08 9.47
N SER A 238 17.48 -24.98 10.03
CA SER A 238 18.05 -26.05 10.85
C SER A 238 17.09 -26.35 12.00
N LYS A 239 16.75 -27.62 12.22
CA LYS A 239 16.02 -28.02 13.44
C LYS A 239 16.91 -27.70 14.64
N GLY A 240 16.60 -26.61 15.34
CA GLY A 240 17.21 -26.33 16.63
C GLY A 240 16.93 -27.49 17.58
N THR A 241 17.97 -28.04 18.18
CA THR A 241 17.90 -29.07 19.22
C THR A 241 16.90 -28.62 20.29
N GLU A 242 15.78 -29.32 20.41
CA GLU A 242 14.90 -29.20 21.58
C GLU A 242 15.71 -29.69 22.78
N THR A 243 16.27 -28.76 23.54
CA THR A 243 16.88 -29.06 24.84
C THR A 243 15.75 -29.47 25.78
N THR A 244 15.46 -30.76 25.86
CA THR A 244 14.70 -31.34 26.98
C THR A 244 15.48 -31.07 28.26
N VAL A 245 15.02 -30.10 29.04
CA VAL A 245 15.44 -29.92 30.43
C VAL A 245 14.72 -31.00 31.23
N GLN A 246 15.47 -32.00 31.69
CA GLN A 246 15.08 -32.87 32.80
C GLN A 246 15.53 -32.24 34.12
#